data_AF-A0A954LG46-F1
#
_entry.id   AF-A0A954LG46-F1
#
_cell.length_a   1.000
_cell.length_b   1.000
_cell.length_c   1.000
_cell.angle_alpha   90.00
_cell.angle_beta   90.00
_cell.angle_gamma   90.00
#
_symmetry.space_group_name_H-M   'P 1'
#
loop_
_entity.id
_entity.type
_entity.pdbx_description
1 polymer ?
#
loop_
_entity_poly.entity_id
_entity_poly.type
_entity_poly.pdbx_seq_one_letter_code
_entity_poly.pdbx_strand_id
1 'polypeptide(L)'
;LLVAAYGELTGVDIFYWFATSDIGFGPPMGKWQLSTPAQIGMFPAPALMLRKGCIRRGQPALVERRTLSEVWSRTVPRLPEEAGFDPNRDTLDPATAAREHQNGNLSPLTYLTGGVEVEFGSGRTQIAELNRLVDTKNTTVRSNTGEFSWNYGSGLCTINAPAAQGAIGDLASGGMIQLDSITINSRNEYASVVAVAMDDQPLATSGQVLLQIGTTARPYGWKTESATNNLQRIVSLGSSPWNMAETKLEMTIKNPGLTQATLLDANGVAVEQIPVSRQGQTRSINLPANAMYVILR
;
A
#
# COMPACT_ATOMS: atom_id res chain seq x y z
N LEU A 1 -3.18 2.33 1.66
CA LEU A 1 -3.18 1.64 0.36
C LEU A 1 -2.92 0.15 0.50
N LEU A 2 -1.72 -0.28 0.91
CA LEU A 2 -1.36 -1.71 0.98
C LEU A 2 -2.31 -2.56 1.85
N VAL A 3 -2.83 -2.01 2.95
CA VAL A 3 -3.82 -2.71 3.80
C VAL A 3 -5.08 -3.08 3.01
N ALA A 4 -5.65 -2.16 2.24
CA ALA A 4 -6.82 -2.45 1.40
C ALA A 4 -6.46 -3.47 0.31
N ALA A 5 -5.32 -3.24 -0.35
CA ALA A 5 -4.87 -4.08 -1.45
C ALA A 5 -4.62 -5.55 -1.06
N TYR A 6 -3.85 -5.77 0.00
CA TYR A 6 -3.59 -7.12 0.50
C TYR A 6 -4.80 -7.69 1.25
N GLY A 7 -5.66 -6.86 1.84
CA GLY A 7 -6.94 -7.31 2.40
C GLY A 7 -7.81 -7.96 1.34
N GLU A 8 -8.04 -7.28 0.21
CA GLU A 8 -8.78 -7.83 -0.93
C GLU A 8 -8.11 -9.09 -1.49
N LEU A 9 -6.79 -9.08 -1.67
CA LEU A 9 -6.04 -10.25 -2.17
C LEU A 9 -6.22 -11.48 -1.27
N THR A 10 -6.11 -11.30 0.03
CA THR A 10 -6.08 -12.41 1.00
C THR A 10 -7.47 -12.83 1.47
N GLY A 11 -8.50 -12.00 1.22
CA GLY A 11 -9.87 -12.24 1.66
C GLY A 11 -10.17 -11.72 3.07
N VAL A 12 -9.39 -10.76 3.59
CA VAL A 12 -9.71 -10.03 4.83
C VAL A 12 -10.75 -8.95 4.49
N ASP A 13 -11.96 -9.09 5.06
CA ASP A 13 -13.10 -8.24 4.69
C ASP A 13 -12.96 -6.76 5.06
N ILE A 14 -12.47 -6.47 6.26
CA ILE A 14 -12.31 -5.09 6.71
C ILE A 14 -11.21 -4.94 7.76
N PHE A 15 -10.43 -3.88 7.62
CA PHE A 15 -9.57 -3.35 8.67
C PHE A 15 -10.15 -2.02 9.14
N TYR A 16 -10.32 -1.86 10.44
CA TYR A 16 -10.81 -0.62 11.03
C TYR A 16 -9.90 -0.18 12.17
N TRP A 17 -9.80 1.13 12.36
CA TRP A 17 -9.09 1.70 13.50
C TRP A 17 -9.99 1.69 14.72
N PHE A 18 -9.46 1.32 15.89
CA PHE A 18 -10.22 1.15 17.12
C PHE A 18 -11.00 2.41 17.54
N ALA A 19 -10.37 3.59 17.50
CA ALA A 19 -11.01 4.86 17.85
C ALA A 19 -10.25 6.07 17.27
N THR A 20 -10.97 7.18 17.03
CA THR A 20 -10.38 8.50 16.84
C THR A 20 -11.02 9.50 17.80
N SER A 21 -10.23 10.40 18.34
CA SER A 21 -10.69 11.47 19.25
C SER A 21 -10.80 12.83 18.56
N ASP A 22 -10.40 12.93 17.29
CA ASP A 22 -10.41 14.18 16.53
C ASP A 22 -11.42 14.11 15.38
N ILE A 23 -12.00 15.27 15.06
CA ILE A 23 -12.73 15.50 13.83
C ILE A 23 -11.74 16.09 12.81
N GLY A 24 -11.46 15.35 11.74
CA GLY A 24 -10.48 15.77 10.71
C GLY A 24 -9.03 15.50 11.12
N PHE A 25 -8.11 16.39 10.73
CA PHE A 25 -6.70 16.26 11.09
C PHE A 25 -6.43 16.81 12.49
N GLY A 26 -6.02 15.93 13.40
CA GLY A 26 -5.71 16.24 14.79
C GLY A 26 -4.29 16.79 14.98
N PRO A 27 -3.95 17.24 16.20
CA PRO A 27 -2.62 17.76 16.53
C PRO A 27 -1.53 16.70 16.34
N PRO A 28 -0.33 17.06 15.89
CA PRO A 28 0.73 16.09 15.63
C PRO A 28 1.28 15.44 16.89
N MET A 29 1.95 14.29 16.71
CA MET A 29 2.64 13.53 17.78
C MET A 29 1.70 13.02 18.88
N GLY A 30 0.47 12.69 18.53
CA GLY A 30 -0.49 12.04 19.43
C GLY A 30 -0.18 10.55 19.63
N LYS A 31 -0.60 10.00 20.77
CA LYS A 31 -0.61 8.54 20.98
C LYS A 31 -1.73 7.91 20.13
N TRP A 32 -1.46 6.77 19.48
CA TRP A 32 -2.42 6.05 18.66
C TRP A 32 -3.04 6.89 17.54
N GLN A 33 -2.27 7.84 17.03
CA GLN A 33 -2.77 8.85 16.12
C GLN A 33 -3.23 8.20 14.80
N LEU A 34 -4.47 8.53 14.42
CA LEU A 34 -5.07 8.21 13.12
C LEU A 34 -5.35 9.48 12.32
N SER A 35 -5.68 10.57 13.01
CA SER A 35 -6.12 11.86 12.51
C SER A 35 -5.01 12.66 11.79
N THR A 36 -4.32 12.04 10.83
CA THR A 36 -3.24 12.66 10.05
C THR A 36 -3.55 12.63 8.55
N PRO A 37 -2.99 13.55 7.75
CA PRO A 37 -3.11 13.49 6.30
C PRO A 37 -2.56 12.18 5.71
N ALA A 38 -1.50 11.61 6.29
CA ALA A 38 -0.89 10.37 5.83
C ALA A 38 -1.70 9.10 6.19
N GLN A 39 -2.69 9.20 7.07
CA GLN A 39 -3.56 8.09 7.47
C GLN A 39 -5.00 8.30 7.00
N ILE A 40 -5.84 9.07 7.71
CA ILE A 40 -7.24 9.28 7.28
C ILE A 40 -7.33 9.98 5.92
N GLY A 41 -6.38 10.87 5.62
CA GLY A 41 -6.32 11.50 4.30
C GLY A 41 -6.02 10.49 3.19
N MET A 42 -5.42 9.35 3.53
CA MET A 42 -5.17 8.29 2.58
C MET A 42 -6.29 7.24 2.49
N PHE A 43 -7.44 7.46 3.13
CA PHE A 43 -8.56 6.52 3.11
C PHE A 43 -9.44 6.56 1.85
N PRO A 44 -9.78 7.71 1.23
CA PRO A 44 -10.82 7.76 0.20
C PRO A 44 -10.67 6.74 -0.94
N ALA A 45 -9.51 6.70 -1.62
CA ALA A 45 -9.28 5.76 -2.71
C ALA A 45 -9.14 4.30 -2.25
N PRO A 46 -8.33 3.94 -1.23
CA PRO A 46 -8.28 2.57 -0.70
C PRO A 46 -9.61 2.06 -0.15
N ALA A 47 -10.43 2.91 0.47
CA ALA A 47 -11.76 2.53 0.94
C ALA A 47 -12.72 2.29 -0.23
N LEU A 48 -12.60 3.08 -1.31
CA LEU A 48 -13.35 2.84 -2.55
C LEU A 48 -12.93 1.51 -3.19
N MET A 49 -11.62 1.23 -3.28
CA MET A 49 -11.09 -0.04 -3.80
C MET A 49 -11.72 -1.23 -3.08
N LEU A 50 -11.61 -1.24 -1.74
CA LEU A 50 -12.14 -2.31 -0.90
C LEU A 50 -13.66 -2.46 -1.06
N ARG A 51 -14.41 -1.36 -1.04
CA ARG A 51 -15.88 -1.38 -1.14
C ARG A 51 -16.39 -1.86 -2.50
N LYS A 52 -15.62 -1.62 -3.57
CA LYS A 52 -15.98 -2.03 -4.92
C LYS A 52 -15.39 -3.37 -5.34
N GLY A 53 -14.52 -3.98 -4.52
CA GLY A 53 -13.81 -5.20 -4.89
C GLY A 53 -12.93 -4.97 -6.13
N CYS A 54 -12.22 -3.84 -6.18
CA CYS A 54 -11.40 -3.47 -7.34
C CYS A 54 -10.25 -4.43 -7.59
N ILE A 55 -9.85 -5.20 -6.58
CA ILE A 55 -8.81 -6.23 -6.67
C ILE A 55 -9.46 -7.60 -6.56
N ARG A 56 -8.97 -8.53 -7.37
CA ARG A 56 -9.43 -9.92 -7.32
C ARG A 56 -8.86 -10.61 -6.08
N ARG A 57 -9.73 -11.29 -5.32
CA ARG A 57 -9.28 -12.22 -4.28
C ARG A 57 -8.42 -13.33 -4.89
N GLY A 58 -7.24 -13.53 -4.32
CA GLY A 58 -6.32 -14.59 -4.72
C GLY A 58 -6.75 -15.96 -4.22
N GLN A 59 -6.22 -17.01 -4.84
CA GLN A 59 -6.28 -18.35 -4.24
C GLN A 59 -5.45 -18.36 -2.94
N PRO A 60 -5.71 -19.26 -1.98
CA PRO A 60 -4.83 -19.39 -0.82
C PRO A 60 -3.41 -19.78 -1.26
N ALA A 61 -2.41 -19.06 -0.75
CA ALA A 61 -1.00 -19.42 -0.86
C ALA A 61 -0.64 -20.59 0.08
N LEU A 62 -1.38 -20.71 1.20
CA LEU A 62 -1.29 -21.80 2.16
C LEU A 62 -2.70 -22.13 2.66
N VAL A 63 -3.06 -23.41 2.60
CA VAL A 63 -4.15 -23.99 3.40
C VAL A 63 -3.51 -24.99 4.34
N GLU A 64 -3.21 -24.55 5.55
CA GLU A 64 -2.59 -25.38 6.57
C GLU A 64 -3.65 -26.23 7.29
N ARG A 65 -3.53 -27.55 7.18
CA ARG A 65 -4.40 -28.46 7.92
C ARG A 65 -3.80 -28.80 9.26
N ARG A 66 -4.58 -28.61 10.31
CA ARG A 66 -4.15 -28.86 11.69
C ARG A 66 -5.18 -29.67 12.44
N THR A 67 -4.75 -30.79 13.02
CA THR A 67 -5.59 -31.59 13.91
C THR A 67 -5.75 -30.89 15.26
N LEU A 68 -6.84 -31.19 15.97
CA LEU A 68 -7.05 -30.66 17.33
C LEU A 68 -5.91 -31.05 18.29
N SER A 69 -5.31 -32.23 18.10
CA SER A 69 -4.15 -32.65 18.90
C SER A 69 -2.95 -31.74 18.67
N GLU A 70 -2.63 -31.40 17.41
CA GLU A 70 -1.52 -30.50 17.08
C GLU A 70 -1.74 -29.06 17.57
N VAL A 71 -3.00 -28.61 17.60
CA VAL A 71 -3.35 -27.31 18.19
C VAL A 71 -3.18 -27.37 19.70
N TRP A 72 -3.69 -28.42 20.36
CA TRP A 72 -3.61 -28.60 21.81
C TRP A 72 -2.16 -28.74 22.30
N SER A 73 -1.32 -29.45 21.55
CA SER A 73 0.10 -29.61 21.84
C SER A 73 0.95 -28.41 21.43
N ARG A 74 0.34 -27.34 20.89
CA ARG A 74 1.03 -26.13 20.42
C ARG A 74 2.13 -26.43 19.40
N THR A 75 1.89 -27.38 18.50
CA THR A 75 2.80 -27.62 17.38
C THR A 75 3.00 -26.31 16.62
N VAL A 76 4.22 -26.01 16.21
CA VAL A 76 4.54 -24.77 15.49
C VAL A 76 3.82 -24.80 14.12
N PRO A 77 3.08 -23.74 13.74
CA PRO A 77 2.49 -23.66 12.40
C PRO A 77 3.58 -23.62 11.32
N ARG A 78 3.24 -24.01 10.09
CA ARG A 78 4.20 -23.99 8.96
C ARG A 78 4.61 -22.58 8.53
N LEU A 79 3.73 -21.61 8.76
CA LEU A 79 4.00 -20.20 8.54
C LEU A 79 3.80 -19.45 9.86
N PRO A 80 4.76 -19.56 10.80
CA PRO A 80 4.66 -18.83 12.04
C PRO A 80 4.73 -17.33 11.76
N GLU A 81 3.88 -16.56 12.43
CA GLU A 81 4.18 -15.14 12.61
C GLU A 81 5.52 -15.05 13.35
N GLU A 82 6.44 -14.22 12.87
CA GLU A 82 7.69 -14.00 13.59
C GLU A 82 7.34 -13.54 15.02
N ALA A 83 8.06 -14.05 16.01
CA ALA A 83 7.93 -13.53 17.36
C ALA A 83 8.37 -12.06 17.30
N GLY A 84 7.41 -11.14 17.35
CA GLY A 84 7.72 -9.72 17.49
C GLY A 84 8.62 -9.55 18.70
N PHE A 85 9.73 -8.84 18.54
CA PHE A 85 10.67 -8.61 19.63
C PHE A 85 10.04 -7.70 20.68
N ASP A 86 9.90 -8.21 21.90
CA ASP A 86 9.54 -7.43 23.08
C ASP A 86 10.75 -7.33 24.02
N PRO A 87 11.36 -6.14 24.18
CA PRO A 87 12.54 -5.97 25.04
C PRO A 87 12.29 -6.27 26.52
N ASN A 88 11.03 -6.43 26.95
CA ASN A 88 10.67 -6.82 28.32
C ASN A 88 10.51 -8.35 28.48
N ARG A 89 10.41 -9.10 27.38
CA ARG A 89 10.20 -10.56 27.38
C ARG A 89 11.39 -11.31 26.80
N ASP A 90 11.98 -10.77 25.73
CA ASP A 90 12.93 -11.48 24.90
C ASP A 90 14.37 -11.09 25.25
N THR A 91 15.20 -12.10 25.51
CA THR A 91 16.64 -11.92 25.80
C THR A 91 17.52 -12.12 24.57
N LEU A 92 16.94 -12.58 23.46
CA LEU A 92 17.64 -12.83 22.20
C LEU A 92 17.43 -11.65 21.26
N ASP A 93 18.50 -11.30 20.55
CA ASP A 93 18.43 -10.34 19.46
C ASP A 93 17.43 -10.84 18.38
N PRO A 94 16.54 -9.98 17.84
CA PRO A 94 15.52 -10.36 16.87
C PRO A 94 16.07 -11.13 15.66
N ALA A 95 17.28 -10.80 15.19
CA ALA A 95 17.87 -11.48 14.04
C ALA A 95 18.33 -12.91 14.37
N THR A 96 18.57 -13.22 15.65
CA THR A 96 18.90 -14.56 16.13
C THR A 96 17.64 -15.42 16.23
N ALA A 97 16.58 -14.88 16.85
CA ALA A 97 15.27 -15.56 16.93
C ALA A 97 14.68 -15.87 15.53
N ALA A 98 14.81 -14.94 14.58
CA ALA A 98 14.36 -15.14 13.20
C ALA A 98 15.13 -16.27 12.48
N ARG A 99 16.43 -16.46 12.75
CA ARG A 99 17.24 -17.54 12.16
C ARG A 99 16.91 -18.90 12.73
N GLU A 100 16.65 -18.99 14.03
CA GLU A 100 16.27 -20.26 14.68
C GLU A 100 14.92 -20.79 14.17
N HIS A 101 14.03 -19.89 13.74
CA HIS A 101 12.74 -20.22 13.13
C HIS A 101 12.82 -20.71 11.66
N GLN A 102 14.00 -20.75 11.02
CA GLN A 102 14.12 -21.09 9.59
C GLN A 102 14.14 -22.59 9.25
N ASN A 103 14.12 -23.50 10.23
CA ASN A 103 14.12 -24.93 9.95
C ASN A 103 12.73 -25.44 9.54
N GLY A 104 12.47 -25.52 8.23
CA GLY A 104 11.30 -26.17 7.65
C GLY A 104 10.04 -25.31 7.52
N ASN A 105 10.13 -24.02 7.81
CA ASN A 105 9.02 -23.07 7.77
C ASN A 105 8.97 -22.32 6.43
N LEU A 106 7.75 -21.94 6.02
CA LEU A 106 7.51 -21.11 4.84
C LEU A 106 8.01 -19.68 5.09
N SER A 107 8.44 -19.01 4.03
CA SER A 107 8.86 -17.61 4.13
C SER A 107 7.67 -16.71 4.51
N PRO A 108 7.84 -15.70 5.39
CA PRO A 108 6.82 -14.68 5.65
C PRO A 108 6.33 -13.94 4.39
N LEU A 109 7.14 -13.92 3.33
CA LEU A 109 6.74 -13.37 2.04
C LEU A 109 5.53 -14.10 1.43
N THR A 110 5.21 -15.31 1.89
CA THR A 110 4.01 -16.07 1.52
C THR A 110 2.72 -15.27 1.75
N TYR A 111 2.64 -14.49 2.85
CA TYR A 111 1.47 -13.64 3.16
C TYR A 111 1.18 -12.57 2.10
N LEU A 112 2.17 -12.26 1.25
CA LEU A 112 2.07 -11.26 0.18
C LEU A 112 1.70 -11.90 -1.18
N THR A 113 1.59 -13.22 -1.23
CA THR A 113 1.32 -13.94 -2.49
C THR A 113 -0.15 -14.35 -2.65
N GLY A 114 -0.90 -14.47 -1.56
CA GLY A 114 -2.30 -14.91 -1.52
C GLY A 114 -2.74 -15.19 -0.08
N GLY A 115 -4.00 -15.63 0.09
CA GLY A 115 -4.56 -15.92 1.42
C GLY A 115 -3.80 -17.01 2.17
N VAL A 116 -3.76 -16.91 3.50
CA VAL A 116 -3.22 -17.95 4.39
C VAL A 116 -4.35 -18.41 5.29
N GLU A 117 -4.75 -19.66 5.13
CA GLU A 117 -5.92 -20.23 5.78
C GLU A 117 -5.51 -21.43 6.63
N VAL A 118 -6.21 -21.62 7.75
CA VAL A 118 -6.04 -22.79 8.62
C VAL A 118 -7.34 -23.57 8.65
N GLU A 119 -7.28 -24.84 8.28
CA GLU A 119 -8.39 -25.78 8.37
C GLU A 119 -8.16 -26.73 9.55
N PHE A 120 -9.12 -26.82 10.46
CA PHE A 120 -9.06 -27.75 11.58
C PHE A 120 -9.62 -29.12 11.17
N GLY A 121 -8.77 -30.13 11.10
CA GLY A 121 -9.17 -31.47 10.67
C GLY A 121 -8.02 -32.34 10.20
N SER A 122 -8.37 -33.52 9.71
CA SER A 122 -7.42 -34.41 9.05
C SER A 122 -7.29 -34.06 7.57
N GLY A 123 -6.12 -34.29 6.97
CA GLY A 123 -5.89 -34.09 5.55
C GLY A 123 -4.49 -33.58 5.25
N ARG A 124 -4.25 -33.19 3.99
CA ARG A 124 -2.96 -32.66 3.55
C ARG A 124 -2.97 -31.13 3.51
N THR A 125 -1.94 -30.50 4.08
CA THR A 125 -1.66 -29.08 3.83
C THR A 125 -1.43 -28.84 2.34
N GLN A 126 -1.99 -27.74 1.84
CA GLN A 126 -1.81 -27.29 0.46
C GLN A 126 -0.95 -26.03 0.45
N ILE A 127 0.02 -25.96 -0.46
CA ILE A 127 0.95 -24.85 -0.59
C ILE A 127 1.01 -24.49 -2.06
N ALA A 128 0.88 -23.20 -2.38
CA ALA A 128 1.05 -22.70 -3.74
C ALA A 128 2.50 -22.88 -4.24
N GLU A 129 2.71 -22.74 -5.54
CA GLU A 129 4.04 -22.79 -6.14
C GLU A 129 4.83 -21.49 -5.87
N LEU A 130 5.29 -21.31 -4.63
CA LEU A 130 5.90 -20.07 -4.15
C LEU A 130 7.14 -19.63 -4.95
N ASN A 131 7.89 -20.58 -5.53
CA ASN A 131 9.05 -20.27 -6.37
C ASN A 131 8.69 -19.46 -7.64
N ARG A 132 7.42 -19.42 -8.04
CA ARG A 132 6.92 -18.58 -9.14
C ARG A 132 6.51 -17.18 -8.68
N LEU A 133 6.31 -17.00 -7.37
CA LEU A 133 5.73 -15.81 -6.77
C LEU A 133 6.74 -15.03 -5.94
N VAL A 134 7.76 -15.70 -5.39
CA VAL A 134 8.80 -15.13 -4.55
C VAL A 134 10.16 -15.34 -5.23
N ASP A 135 10.78 -14.24 -5.62
CA ASP A 135 12.13 -14.19 -6.17
C ASP A 135 13.03 -13.47 -5.17
N THR A 136 13.70 -14.23 -4.31
CA THR A 136 14.58 -13.68 -3.28
C THR A 136 15.87 -13.10 -3.86
N LYS A 137 16.29 -13.52 -5.06
CA LYS A 137 17.48 -13.00 -5.73
C LYS A 137 17.25 -11.59 -6.24
N ASN A 138 16.08 -11.35 -6.83
CA ASN A 138 15.65 -10.04 -7.33
C ASN A 138 14.78 -9.28 -6.32
N THR A 139 14.73 -9.76 -5.08
CA THR A 139 13.97 -9.16 -3.98
C THR A 139 12.53 -8.79 -4.34
N THR A 140 11.84 -9.69 -5.06
CA THR A 140 10.52 -9.42 -5.63
C THR A 140 9.50 -10.45 -5.16
N VAL A 141 8.31 -9.99 -4.79
CA VAL A 141 7.14 -10.83 -4.50
C VAL A 141 5.97 -10.41 -5.39
N ARG A 142 5.24 -11.39 -5.92
CA ARG A 142 4.06 -11.18 -6.76
C ARG A 142 2.87 -11.91 -6.17
N SER A 143 1.69 -11.33 -6.34
CA SER A 143 0.46 -12.05 -6.01
C SER A 143 0.19 -13.15 -7.02
N ASN A 144 -0.52 -14.19 -6.59
CA ASN A 144 -1.01 -15.26 -7.47
C ASN A 144 -2.11 -14.80 -8.44
N THR A 145 -2.64 -13.59 -8.26
CA THR A 145 -3.54 -12.93 -9.21
C THR A 145 -2.79 -12.21 -10.33
N GLY A 146 -1.50 -11.90 -10.14
CA GLY A 146 -0.71 -11.05 -11.05
C GLY A 146 -0.97 -9.56 -10.90
N GLU A 147 -1.90 -9.13 -10.04
CA GLU A 147 -2.27 -7.72 -9.87
C GLU A 147 -1.33 -6.95 -8.93
N PHE A 148 -0.41 -7.64 -8.24
CA PHE A 148 0.56 -7.02 -7.33
C PHE A 148 1.99 -7.44 -7.63
N SER A 149 2.89 -6.48 -7.49
CA SER A 149 4.33 -6.73 -7.47
C SER A 149 4.98 -5.84 -6.42
N TRP A 150 5.74 -6.41 -5.51
CA TRP A 150 6.56 -5.67 -4.55
C TRP A 150 8.02 -6.05 -4.73
N ASN A 151 8.83 -5.09 -5.18
CA ASN A 151 10.28 -5.18 -5.06
C ASN A 151 10.70 -4.55 -3.73
N TYR A 152 10.99 -5.38 -2.74
CA TYR A 152 11.37 -4.92 -1.39
C TYR A 152 12.84 -4.49 -1.31
N GLY A 153 13.67 -4.82 -2.29
CA GLY A 153 15.04 -4.30 -2.39
C GLY A 153 15.08 -2.83 -2.82
N SER A 154 14.20 -2.44 -3.75
CA SER A 154 14.03 -1.03 -4.15
C SER A 154 12.94 -0.29 -3.36
N GLY A 155 12.18 -0.99 -2.52
CA GLY A 155 11.06 -0.43 -1.77
C GLY A 155 9.86 -0.01 -2.63
N LEU A 156 9.69 -0.57 -3.83
CA LEU A 156 8.62 -0.20 -4.77
C LEU A 156 7.55 -1.29 -4.86
N CYS A 157 6.29 -0.94 -4.59
CA CYS A 157 5.14 -1.81 -4.79
C CYS A 157 4.17 -1.23 -5.82
N THR A 158 3.71 -2.05 -6.75
CA THR A 158 2.72 -1.68 -7.77
C THR A 158 1.44 -2.50 -7.64
N ILE A 159 0.34 -1.86 -8.01
CA ILE A 159 -1.01 -2.42 -8.10
C ILE A 159 -1.45 -2.27 -9.54
N ASN A 160 -1.84 -3.35 -10.20
CA ASN A 160 -2.21 -3.38 -11.62
C ASN A 160 -3.52 -4.13 -11.84
N ALA A 161 -4.58 -3.78 -11.10
CA ALA A 161 -5.90 -4.34 -11.30
C ALA A 161 -6.68 -3.52 -12.36
N PRO A 162 -7.65 -4.10 -13.09
CA PRO A 162 -8.35 -3.38 -14.15
C PRO A 162 -9.03 -2.08 -13.68
N ALA A 163 -9.64 -2.07 -12.50
CA ALA A 163 -10.37 -0.93 -11.93
C ALA A 163 -9.53 -0.08 -10.96
N ALA A 164 -8.33 -0.53 -10.57
CA ALA A 164 -7.44 0.19 -9.66
C ALA A 164 -5.97 -0.06 -9.99
N GLN A 165 -5.23 1.02 -10.28
CA GLN A 165 -3.81 0.94 -10.61
C GLN A 165 -3.03 2.00 -9.84
N GLY A 166 -1.81 1.68 -9.41
CA GLY A 166 -1.03 2.58 -8.60
C GLY A 166 0.36 2.07 -8.24
N ALA A 167 1.12 2.93 -7.59
CA ALA A 167 2.43 2.62 -7.07
C ALA A 167 2.66 3.30 -5.71
N ILE A 168 3.41 2.63 -4.84
CA ILE A 168 3.80 3.14 -3.53
C ILE A 168 5.24 2.76 -3.22
N GLY A 169 5.98 3.68 -2.59
CA GLY A 169 7.37 3.44 -2.21
C GLY A 169 8.30 4.58 -2.63
N ASP A 170 9.56 4.22 -2.93
CA ASP A 170 10.52 5.12 -3.56
C ASP A 170 10.20 5.32 -5.05
N LEU A 171 9.32 6.28 -5.36
CA LEU A 171 8.86 6.47 -6.74
C LEU A 171 9.87 7.24 -7.61
N ALA A 172 10.76 8.04 -7.00
CA ALA A 172 11.82 8.74 -7.72
C ALA A 172 12.85 7.76 -8.29
N SER A 173 13.27 6.78 -7.49
CA SER A 173 14.19 5.72 -7.94
C SER A 173 13.52 4.68 -8.85
N GLY A 174 12.18 4.59 -8.83
CA GLY A 174 11.41 3.68 -9.67
C GLY A 174 11.37 4.04 -11.16
N GLY A 175 11.80 5.26 -11.53
CA GLY A 175 11.74 5.74 -12.92
C GLY A 175 10.32 5.85 -13.45
N MET A 176 10.13 5.58 -14.74
CA MET A 176 8.80 5.57 -15.35
C MET A 176 8.10 4.25 -15.03
N ILE A 177 7.09 4.31 -14.16
CA ILE A 177 6.32 3.15 -13.73
C ILE A 177 5.15 2.94 -14.70
N GLN A 178 5.30 1.99 -15.60
CA GLN A 178 4.26 1.62 -16.57
C GLN A 178 3.36 0.52 -16.02
N LEU A 179 2.06 0.80 -15.97
CA LEU A 179 1.00 -0.16 -15.68
C LEU A 179 0.10 -0.30 -16.93
N ASP A 180 -0.96 -1.10 -16.84
CA ASP A 180 -1.78 -1.45 -18.00
C ASP A 180 -2.46 -0.21 -18.60
N SER A 181 -3.11 0.58 -17.74
CA SER A 181 -3.86 1.78 -18.12
C SER A 181 -3.17 3.06 -17.73
N ILE A 182 -2.30 3.06 -16.71
CA ILE A 182 -1.64 4.29 -16.26
C ILE A 182 -0.12 4.21 -16.38
N THR A 183 0.51 5.38 -16.49
CA THR A 183 1.95 5.55 -16.32
C THR A 183 2.20 6.62 -15.27
N ILE A 184 3.07 6.34 -14.31
CA ILE A 184 3.44 7.27 -13.23
C ILE A 184 4.90 7.66 -13.42
N ASN A 185 5.15 8.97 -13.43
CA ASN A 185 6.50 9.54 -13.41
C ASN A 185 6.58 10.52 -12.23
N SER A 186 7.35 10.15 -11.19
CA SER A 186 7.40 10.89 -9.93
C SER A 186 8.84 11.28 -9.60
N ARG A 187 9.02 12.47 -9.03
CA ARG A 187 10.28 12.90 -8.40
C ARG A 187 10.21 12.93 -6.87
N ASN A 188 9.13 12.42 -6.29
CA ASN A 188 9.05 12.18 -4.86
C ASN A 188 9.82 10.90 -4.54
N GLU A 189 10.74 10.95 -3.57
CA GLU A 189 11.29 9.74 -2.94
C GLU A 189 10.11 8.91 -2.42
N TYR A 190 9.49 9.27 -1.30
CA TYR A 190 8.27 8.61 -0.88
C TYR A 190 7.00 9.22 -1.51
N ALA A 191 6.21 8.38 -2.19
CA ALA A 191 4.82 8.67 -2.50
C ALA A 191 3.96 7.39 -2.59
N SER A 192 2.66 7.54 -2.35
CA SER A 192 1.61 6.54 -2.57
C SER A 192 0.60 7.12 -3.55
N VAL A 193 0.50 6.54 -4.74
CA VAL A 193 -0.32 7.05 -5.84
C VAL A 193 -1.25 5.94 -6.29
N VAL A 194 -2.55 6.21 -6.35
CA VAL A 194 -3.52 5.23 -6.84
C VAL A 194 -4.65 5.93 -7.59
N ALA A 195 -4.97 5.40 -8.78
CA ALA A 195 -6.17 5.71 -9.53
C ALA A 195 -7.19 4.59 -9.34
N VAL A 196 -8.43 4.96 -9.04
CA VAL A 196 -9.54 4.04 -8.78
C VAL A 196 -10.75 4.48 -9.59
N ALA A 197 -11.31 3.57 -10.38
CA ALA A 197 -12.55 3.83 -11.11
C ALA A 197 -13.74 3.98 -10.13
N MET A 198 -14.58 4.98 -10.37
CA MET A 198 -15.73 5.30 -9.53
C MET A 198 -17.04 4.71 -10.04
N ASP A 199 -17.05 4.10 -11.23
CA ASP A 199 -18.25 3.69 -11.99
C ASP A 199 -18.28 2.19 -12.35
N ASP A 200 -17.51 1.35 -11.64
CA ASP A 200 -17.47 -0.11 -11.82
C ASP A 200 -16.95 -0.56 -13.20
N GLN A 201 -16.26 0.33 -13.91
CA GLN A 201 -15.58 0.01 -15.16
C GLN A 201 -14.06 -0.13 -14.93
N PRO A 202 -13.35 -0.85 -15.81
CA PRO A 202 -11.90 -0.75 -15.89
C PRO A 202 -11.45 0.70 -16.13
N LEU A 203 -10.28 1.08 -15.61
CA LEU A 203 -9.72 2.43 -15.76
C LEU A 203 -9.60 2.88 -17.23
N ALA A 204 -9.40 1.93 -18.15
CA ALA A 204 -9.31 2.20 -19.59
C ALA A 204 -10.62 2.73 -20.21
N THR A 205 -11.77 2.44 -19.58
CA THR A 205 -13.11 2.80 -20.10
C THR A 205 -13.98 3.53 -19.09
N SER A 206 -13.52 3.71 -17.86
CA SER A 206 -14.21 4.47 -16.81
C SER A 206 -14.45 5.93 -17.22
N GLY A 207 -15.66 6.43 -17.00
CA GLY A 207 -16.02 7.83 -17.18
C GLY A 207 -15.75 8.68 -15.93
N GLN A 208 -15.32 8.07 -14.82
CA GLN A 208 -14.98 8.82 -13.61
C GLN A 208 -13.93 8.09 -12.77
N VAL A 209 -12.77 8.73 -12.56
CA VAL A 209 -11.64 8.15 -11.82
C VAL A 209 -11.24 9.07 -10.67
N LEU A 210 -11.06 8.51 -9.48
CA LEU A 210 -10.41 9.17 -8.34
C LEU A 210 -8.92 8.84 -8.37
N LEU A 211 -8.09 9.86 -8.53
CA LEU A 211 -6.66 9.80 -8.30
C LEU A 211 -6.33 10.35 -6.91
N GLN A 212 -5.69 9.55 -6.07
CA GLN A 212 -5.23 9.95 -4.74
C GLN A 212 -3.71 9.86 -4.64
N ILE A 213 -3.11 10.90 -4.06
CA ILE A 213 -1.66 11.04 -3.87
C ILE A 213 -1.37 11.31 -2.40
N GLY A 214 -0.54 10.47 -1.80
CA GLY A 214 0.01 10.65 -0.47
C GLY A 214 1.51 10.79 -0.51
N THR A 215 2.03 11.90 -0.02
CA THR A 215 3.46 12.13 0.20
C THR A 215 3.78 12.14 1.69
N THR A 216 5.05 12.34 2.04
CA THR A 216 5.48 12.45 3.44
C THR A 216 4.75 13.59 4.15
N ALA A 217 4.02 13.26 5.23
CA ALA A 217 3.40 14.25 6.11
C ALA A 217 4.28 14.51 7.33
N ARG A 218 4.55 15.79 7.64
CA ARG A 218 5.33 16.23 8.79
C ARG A 218 4.69 17.46 9.43
N PRO A 219 4.78 17.62 10.77
CA PRO A 219 4.35 18.84 11.44
C PRO A 219 5.12 20.07 10.94
N TYR A 220 4.50 21.24 11.02
CA TYR A 220 5.19 22.50 10.78
C TYR A 220 6.36 22.67 11.73
N GLY A 221 7.54 23.01 11.19
CA GLY A 221 8.76 23.14 11.98
C GLY A 221 9.40 21.81 12.41
N TRP A 222 8.96 20.66 11.90
CA TRP A 222 9.67 19.38 12.04
C TRP A 222 11.09 19.51 11.48
N LYS A 223 12.10 19.06 12.24
CA LYS A 223 13.50 19.11 11.81
C LYS A 223 14.25 17.86 12.23
N THR A 224 15.08 17.39 11.31
CA THR A 224 16.10 16.37 11.56
C THR A 224 17.46 16.89 11.13
N GLU A 225 18.50 16.27 11.64
CA GLU A 225 19.87 16.42 11.16
C GLU A 225 20.52 15.04 11.00
N SER A 226 21.56 14.98 10.17
CA SER A 226 22.34 13.75 10.01
C SER A 226 23.03 13.36 11.30
N ALA A 227 22.91 12.09 11.67
CA ALA A 227 23.64 11.45 12.74
C ALA A 227 24.59 10.38 12.16
N THR A 228 25.31 9.67 13.02
CA THR A 228 26.20 8.57 12.60
C THR A 228 25.41 7.40 11.99
N ASN A 229 26.07 6.61 11.14
CA ASN A 229 25.53 5.37 10.56
C ASN A 229 24.24 5.54 9.73
N ASN A 230 24.15 6.58 8.90
CA ASN A 230 22.98 6.89 8.06
C ASN A 230 21.68 7.13 8.87
N LEU A 231 21.79 7.42 10.15
CA LEU A 231 20.65 7.77 11.00
C LEU A 231 20.34 9.26 10.89
N GLN A 232 19.11 9.62 11.21
CA GLN A 232 18.67 11.00 11.37
C GLN A 232 18.33 11.23 12.84
N ARG A 233 18.85 12.31 13.43
CA ARG A 233 18.46 12.77 14.77
C ARG A 233 17.31 13.75 14.64
N ILE A 234 16.22 13.49 15.37
CA ILE A 234 15.11 14.43 15.48
C ILE A 234 15.55 15.56 16.42
N VAL A 235 15.53 16.80 15.93
CA VAL A 235 15.90 18.00 16.69
C VAL A 235 14.71 18.93 16.93
N SER A 236 13.59 18.70 16.25
CA SER A 236 12.31 19.34 16.51
C SER A 236 11.18 18.44 16.04
N LEU A 237 10.19 18.24 16.91
CA LEU A 237 8.94 17.55 16.57
C LEU A 237 7.97 18.44 15.78
N GLY A 238 8.22 19.76 15.75
CA GLY A 238 7.30 20.72 15.18
C GLY A 238 5.96 20.80 15.93
N SER A 239 4.99 21.47 15.31
CA SER A 239 3.62 21.62 15.81
C SER A 239 2.62 21.72 14.66
N SER A 240 1.34 21.88 14.97
CA SER A 240 0.32 22.20 13.96
C SER A 240 0.70 23.46 13.16
N PRO A 241 0.30 23.56 11.88
CA PRO A 241 -0.46 22.56 11.11
C PRO A 241 0.39 21.39 10.61
N TRP A 242 -0.26 20.37 10.06
CA TRP A 242 0.40 19.35 9.24
C TRP A 242 0.83 19.95 7.89
N ASN A 243 2.00 19.54 7.40
CA ASN A 243 2.45 19.79 6.04
C ASN A 243 2.65 18.47 5.31
N MET A 244 2.32 18.43 4.04
CA MET A 244 2.68 17.35 3.14
C MET A 244 3.81 17.82 2.23
N ALA A 245 4.75 16.93 1.93
CA ALA A 245 5.74 17.21 0.90
C ALA A 245 5.04 17.45 -0.45
N GLU A 246 5.56 18.38 -1.24
CA GLU A 246 4.97 18.72 -2.54
C GLU A 246 4.83 17.49 -3.43
N THR A 247 3.70 17.37 -4.11
CA THR A 247 3.50 16.40 -5.18
C THR A 247 4.33 16.81 -6.39
N LYS A 248 5.22 15.93 -6.85
CA LYS A 248 6.12 16.15 -7.99
C LYS A 248 5.90 15.05 -9.01
N LEU A 249 4.70 14.99 -9.56
CA LEU A 249 4.22 13.84 -10.31
C LEU A 249 3.55 14.25 -11.63
N GLU A 250 3.89 13.52 -12.69
CA GLU A 250 3.12 13.45 -13.93
C GLU A 250 2.45 12.07 -14.01
N MET A 251 1.19 12.06 -14.42
CA MET A 251 0.45 10.83 -14.69
C MET A 251 -0.04 10.85 -16.12
N THR A 252 0.07 9.70 -16.79
CA THR A 252 -0.70 9.44 -18.01
C THR A 252 -1.71 8.33 -17.79
N ILE A 253 -2.85 8.41 -18.48
CA ILE A 253 -3.87 7.37 -18.50
C ILE A 253 -4.32 7.09 -19.94
N LYS A 254 -4.36 5.80 -20.31
CA LYS A 254 -4.88 5.27 -21.58
C LYS A 254 -6.40 5.19 -21.53
N ASN A 255 -7.04 6.35 -21.48
CA ASN A 255 -8.49 6.49 -21.54
C ASN A 255 -8.82 7.82 -22.21
N PRO A 256 -9.27 7.83 -23.47
CA PRO A 256 -9.57 9.07 -24.17
C PRO A 256 -10.85 9.77 -23.68
N GLY A 257 -11.72 9.06 -22.95
CA GLY A 257 -12.96 9.62 -22.41
C GLY A 257 -12.73 10.68 -21.35
N LEU A 258 -11.65 10.56 -20.58
CA LEU A 258 -11.29 11.46 -19.50
C LEU A 258 -10.72 12.78 -20.04
N THR A 259 -11.55 13.79 -20.19
CA THR A 259 -11.19 15.08 -20.80
C THR A 259 -11.02 16.22 -19.82
N GLN A 260 -11.40 16.02 -18.56
CA GLN A 260 -11.36 16.98 -17.46
C GLN A 260 -10.62 16.39 -16.27
N ALA A 261 -9.89 17.23 -15.54
CA ALA A 261 -9.25 16.87 -14.29
C ALA A 261 -9.54 17.98 -13.27
N THR A 262 -10.19 17.64 -12.17
CA THR A 262 -10.55 18.59 -11.12
C THR A 262 -9.72 18.32 -9.88
N LEU A 263 -8.91 19.30 -9.46
CA LEU A 263 -8.22 19.28 -8.17
C LEU A 263 -9.25 19.43 -7.05
N LEU A 264 -9.13 18.59 -6.01
CA LEU A 264 -9.88 18.75 -4.77
C LEU A 264 -8.96 19.19 -3.63
N ASP A 265 -9.54 19.86 -2.64
CA ASP A 265 -8.89 20.15 -1.37
C ASP A 265 -8.83 18.91 -0.47
N ALA A 266 -8.22 19.03 0.71
CA ALA A 266 -8.08 17.93 1.65
C ALA A 266 -9.43 17.41 2.22
N ASN A 267 -10.53 18.16 2.04
CA ASN A 267 -11.89 17.77 2.42
C ASN A 267 -12.67 17.13 1.25
N GLY A 268 -12.06 17.00 0.07
CA GLY A 268 -12.70 16.48 -1.13
C GLY A 268 -13.60 17.50 -1.84
N VAL A 269 -13.47 18.78 -1.55
CA VAL A 269 -14.21 19.86 -2.23
C VAL A 269 -13.44 20.32 -3.46
N ALA A 270 -14.13 20.52 -4.58
CA ALA A 270 -13.51 20.97 -5.81
C ALA A 270 -12.88 22.38 -5.66
N VAL A 271 -11.64 22.52 -6.11
CA VAL A 271 -10.87 23.77 -6.05
C VAL A 271 -10.74 24.38 -7.43
N GLU A 272 -10.17 23.64 -8.38
CA GLU A 272 -9.88 24.14 -9.73
C GLU A 272 -9.79 23.01 -10.76
N GLN A 273 -9.80 23.38 -12.04
CA GLN A 273 -9.52 22.47 -13.14
C GLN A 273 -8.02 22.44 -13.44
N ILE A 274 -7.45 21.25 -13.55
CA ILE A 274 -6.07 21.00 -13.98
C ILE A 274 -6.08 20.77 -15.50
N PRO A 275 -5.15 21.38 -16.26
CA PRO A 275 -5.04 21.12 -17.69
C PRO A 275 -4.79 19.65 -18.02
N VAL A 276 -5.59 19.11 -18.95
CA VAL A 276 -5.43 17.74 -19.48
C VAL A 276 -4.84 17.82 -20.88
N SER A 277 -3.63 17.29 -21.04
CA SER A 277 -2.99 17.16 -22.34
C SER A 277 -3.47 15.92 -23.06
N ARG A 278 -3.89 16.05 -24.33
CA ARG A 278 -4.39 14.94 -25.15
C ARG A 278 -3.29 14.45 -26.08
N GLN A 279 -2.99 13.15 -26.04
CA GLN A 279 -2.01 12.52 -26.94
C GLN A 279 -2.60 11.22 -27.51
N GLY A 280 -3.36 11.33 -28.60
CA GLY A 280 -4.11 10.19 -29.15
C GLY A 280 -5.06 9.57 -28.12
N GLN A 281 -4.81 8.31 -27.78
CA GLN A 281 -5.61 7.53 -26.82
C GLN A 281 -5.24 7.79 -25.35
N THR A 282 -4.22 8.61 -25.08
CA THR A 282 -3.78 8.93 -23.72
C THR A 282 -4.14 10.35 -23.31
N ARG A 283 -4.24 10.54 -22.00
CA ARG A 283 -4.42 11.81 -21.31
C ARG A 283 -3.26 11.96 -20.35
N SER A 284 -2.54 13.08 -20.43
CA SER A 284 -1.48 13.41 -19.48
C SER A 284 -1.92 14.59 -18.59
N ILE A 285 -1.60 14.47 -17.31
CA ILE A 285 -1.81 15.51 -16.30
C ILE A 285 -0.51 15.71 -15.52
N ASN A 286 -0.07 16.97 -15.47
CA ASN A 286 0.97 17.41 -14.55
C ASN A 286 0.29 17.83 -13.25
N LEU A 287 0.55 17.13 -12.16
CA LEU A 287 -0.14 17.40 -10.91
C LEU A 287 0.40 18.67 -10.23
N PRO A 288 -0.48 19.55 -9.73
CA PRO A 288 -0.09 20.66 -8.87
C PRO A 288 0.68 20.21 -7.62
N ALA A 289 1.53 21.07 -7.08
CA ALA A 289 2.36 20.76 -5.92
C ALA A 289 1.55 20.40 -4.66
N ASN A 290 0.32 20.89 -4.56
CA ASN A 290 -0.62 20.61 -3.46
C ASN A 290 -1.60 19.45 -3.76
N ALA A 291 -1.43 18.72 -4.87
CA ALA A 291 -2.38 17.68 -5.27
C ALA A 291 -2.38 16.51 -4.28
N MET A 292 -3.55 16.27 -3.67
CA MET A 292 -3.85 15.13 -2.81
C MET A 292 -4.95 14.27 -3.40
N TYR A 293 -5.99 14.90 -3.97
CA TYR A 293 -7.04 14.21 -4.73
C TYR A 293 -7.33 14.94 -6.03
N VAL A 294 -7.54 14.17 -7.09
CA VAL A 294 -7.97 14.66 -8.39
C VAL A 294 -9.07 13.76 -8.92
N ILE A 295 -10.15 14.35 -9.43
CA ILE A 295 -11.19 13.62 -10.15
C ILE A 295 -10.98 13.80 -11.65
N LEU A 296 -10.87 12.69 -12.37
CA LEU A 296 -10.85 12.68 -13.83
C LEU A 296 -12.25 12.33 -14.36
N ARG A 297 -12.70 13.04 -15.39
CA ARG A 297 -13.99 12.81 -16.09
C ARG A 297 -13.84 13.03 -17.59
#